data_AF-A0A5B0PJS5-F1
#
_entry.id   AF-A0A5B0PJS5-F1
#
_cell.length_a   1.000
_cell.length_b   1.000
_cell.length_c   1.000
_cell.angle_alpha   90.00
_cell.angle_beta   90.00
_cell.angle_gamma   90.00
#
_symmetry.space_group_name_H-M   'P 1'
#
loop_
_entity.id
_entity.type
_entity.pdbx_description
1 polymer ?
#
loop_
_entity_poly.entity_id
_entity_poly.type
_entity_poly.pdbx_seq_one_letter_code
_entity_poly.pdbx_strand_id
1 'polypeptide(L)'
;MPSSSRSRAWTNDGASGGPDSISIILLWLKTDDNYQRWSSGDNKVLLYREILAVFLSNGIEHRTWSGKKGNIYKLHGMMLIPSHYAIQM
;
A
#
# COMPACT_ATOMS: atom_id res chain seq x y z
N MET A 1 15.20 26.76 8.42
CA MET A 1 14.43 25.66 9.01
C MET A 1 14.27 24.58 7.96
N PRO A 2 14.93 23.40 8.04
CA PRO A 2 14.63 22.32 7.13
C PRO A 2 13.28 21.72 7.57
N SER A 3 12.22 21.98 6.80
CA SER A 3 10.96 21.26 6.94
C SER A 3 11.19 19.83 6.48
N SER A 4 11.60 18.95 7.38
CA SER A 4 11.52 17.51 7.16
C SER A 4 10.06 17.20 6.88
N SER A 5 9.71 16.96 5.62
CA SER A 5 8.41 16.43 5.25
C SER A 5 8.31 15.08 5.95
N ARG A 6 7.68 15.05 7.14
CA ARG A 6 7.42 13.82 7.86
C ARG A 6 6.59 12.97 6.92
N SER A 7 7.23 11.97 6.29
CA SER A 7 6.53 11.01 5.45
C SER A 7 5.42 10.44 6.32
N ARG A 8 4.16 10.77 5.99
CA ARG A 8 2.99 10.33 6.77
C ARG A 8 3.07 8.81 6.91
N ALA A 9 3.04 8.32 8.16
CA ALA A 9 3.07 6.90 8.43
C ALA A 9 1.86 6.24 7.75
N TRP A 10 2.06 5.09 7.10
CA TRP A 10 1.01 4.40 6.33
C TRP A 10 -0.13 3.85 7.20
N THR A 11 0.08 3.83 8.51
CA THR A 11 -0.88 3.42 9.55
C THR A 11 -1.65 4.60 10.17
N ASN A 12 -1.43 5.83 9.67
CA ASN A 12 -2.12 7.02 10.17
C ASN A 12 -2.17 8.10 9.07
N ASP A 13 -2.53 7.68 7.86
CA ASP A 13 -2.64 8.56 6.72
C ASP A 13 -3.98 8.45 5.98
N GLY A 14 -4.97 7.81 6.59
CA GLY A 14 -6.34 7.85 6.09
C GLY A 14 -6.86 9.28 6.01
N ALA A 15 -7.85 9.48 5.13
CA ALA A 15 -8.70 10.66 5.17
C ALA A 15 -9.48 10.70 6.50
N SER A 16 -10.00 11.86 6.93
CA SER A 16 -10.70 11.99 8.21
C SER A 16 -11.84 10.98 8.35
N GLY A 17 -11.66 9.98 9.24
CA GLY A 17 -12.62 8.90 9.49
C GLY A 17 -12.56 7.71 8.51
N GLY A 18 -11.66 7.74 7.53
CA GLY A 18 -11.46 6.67 6.55
C GLY A 18 -10.34 5.70 6.92
N PRO A 19 -10.26 4.54 6.24
CA PRO A 19 -9.19 3.57 6.47
C PRO A 19 -7.82 4.15 6.07
N ASP A 20 -6.78 3.74 6.77
CA ASP A 20 -5.40 4.09 6.42
C ASP A 20 -4.88 3.28 5.22
N SER A 21 -3.72 3.66 4.69
CA SER A 21 -3.16 3.00 3.51
C SER A 21 -2.87 1.51 3.76
N ILE A 22 -2.47 1.12 4.97
CA ILE A 22 -2.22 -0.30 5.29
C ILE A 22 -3.52 -1.10 5.27
N SER A 23 -4.59 -0.57 5.86
CA SER A 23 -5.91 -1.20 5.89
C SER A 23 -6.47 -1.40 4.49
N ILE A 24 -6.31 -0.41 3.62
CA ILE A 24 -6.70 -0.50 2.20
C ILE A 24 -5.87 -1.55 1.45
N ILE A 25 -4.55 -1.61 1.66
CA ILE A 25 -3.70 -2.64 1.04
C ILE A 25 -4.10 -4.04 1.51
N LEU A 26 -4.35 -4.22 2.82
CA LEU A 26 -4.77 -5.51 3.37
C LEU A 26 -6.14 -5.93 2.82
N LEU A 27 -7.06 -4.99 2.66
CA LEU A 27 -8.35 -5.26 2.03
C LEU A 27 -8.16 -5.65 0.56
N TRP A 28 -7.38 -4.88 -0.20
CA TRP A 28 -7.08 -5.18 -1.61
C TRP A 28 -6.45 -6.56 -1.79
N LEU A 29 -5.52 -6.96 -0.91
CA LEU A 29 -4.90 -8.28 -0.93
C LEU A 29 -5.87 -9.43 -0.64
N LYS A 30 -6.89 -9.19 0.17
CA LYS A 30 -7.94 -10.17 0.51
C LYS A 30 -8.99 -10.31 -0.58
N THR A 31 -9.07 -9.35 -1.50
CA THR A 31 -10.01 -9.37 -2.61
C THR A 31 -9.43 -10.21 -3.75
N ASP A 32 -10.22 -11.15 -4.25
CA ASP A 32 -9.89 -12.01 -5.40
C ASP A 32 -8.52 -12.71 -5.27
N ASP A 33 -7.78 -12.81 -6.38
CA ASP A 33 -6.46 -13.42 -6.48
C ASP A 33 -5.32 -12.38 -6.30
N ASN A 34 -5.61 -11.19 -5.78
CA ASN A 34 -4.65 -10.09 -5.68
C ASN A 34 -3.40 -10.43 -4.85
N TYR A 35 -3.54 -11.24 -3.80
CA TYR A 35 -2.38 -11.75 -3.06
C TYR A 35 -1.50 -12.65 -3.94
N GLN A 36 -2.10 -13.52 -4.75
CA GLN A 36 -1.35 -14.41 -5.65
C GLN A 36 -0.69 -13.60 -6.78
N ARG A 37 -1.39 -12.66 -7.39
CA ARG A 37 -0.85 -11.72 -8.39
C ARG A 37 0.31 -10.91 -7.82
N TRP A 38 0.18 -10.46 -6.56
CA TRP A 38 1.29 -9.81 -5.87
C TRP A 38 2.43 -10.80 -5.63
N SER A 39 2.19 -12.00 -5.13
CA SER A 39 3.24 -12.95 -4.77
C SER A 39 3.93 -13.60 -5.98
N SER A 40 3.25 -13.74 -7.12
CA SER A 40 3.76 -14.41 -8.34
C SER A 40 4.86 -13.62 -9.07
N GLY A 41 5.08 -12.36 -8.68
CA GLY A 41 6.04 -11.50 -9.36
C GLY A 41 5.49 -10.85 -10.63
N ASP A 42 4.17 -10.79 -10.79
CA ASP A 42 3.53 -9.99 -11.84
C ASP A 42 4.02 -8.55 -11.81
N ASN A 43 3.81 -7.82 -12.90
CA ASN A 43 4.29 -6.45 -13.10
C ASN A 43 3.85 -5.55 -11.94
N LYS A 44 4.75 -5.40 -10.95
CA LYS A 44 4.52 -4.67 -9.69
C LYS A 44 4.09 -3.23 -9.93
N VAL A 45 4.43 -2.66 -11.09
CA VAL A 45 3.99 -1.31 -11.49
C VAL A 45 2.50 -1.29 -11.78
N LEU A 46 1.96 -2.30 -12.47
CA LEU A 46 0.53 -2.40 -12.75
C LEU A 46 -0.28 -2.61 -11.47
N LEU A 47 0.15 -3.55 -10.62
CA LEU A 47 -0.50 -3.79 -9.32
C LEU A 47 -0.43 -2.55 -8.42
N TYR A 48 0.67 -1.80 -8.45
CA TYR A 48 0.75 -0.53 -7.73
C TYR A 48 -0.27 0.50 -8.24
N ARG A 49 -0.49 0.58 -9.56
CA ARG A 49 -1.49 1.49 -10.15
C ARG A 49 -2.91 1.09 -9.73
N GLU A 50 -3.20 -0.19 -9.62
CA GLU A 50 -4.47 -0.69 -9.07
C GLU A 50 -4.64 -0.24 -7.62
N ILE A 51 -3.64 -0.47 -6.76
CA ILE A 51 -3.66 -0.03 -5.36
C ILE A 51 -3.82 1.49 -5.23
N LEU A 52 -3.15 2.27 -6.09
CA LEU A 52 -3.34 3.73 -6.13
C LEU A 52 -4.77 4.13 -6.47
N ALA A 53 -5.43 3.44 -7.42
CA ALA A 53 -6.82 3.72 -7.74
C ALA A 53 -7.73 3.46 -6.53
N VAL A 54 -7.43 2.44 -5.73
CA VAL A 54 -8.16 2.17 -4.47
C VAL A 54 -7.88 3.25 -3.44
N PHE A 55 -6.64 3.72 -3.29
CA PHE A 55 -6.32 4.85 -2.40
C PHE A 55 -7.08 6.12 -2.78
N LEU A 56 -7.09 6.48 -4.06
CA LEU A 56 -7.83 7.65 -4.55
C LEU A 56 -9.32 7.52 -4.26
N SER A 57 -9.90 6.34 -4.47
CA SER A 57 -11.32 6.06 -4.16
C SER A 57 -11.65 6.18 -2.67
N ASN A 58 -10.65 6.05 -1.80
CA ASN A 58 -10.78 6.21 -0.34
C ASN A 58 -10.29 7.59 0.17
N GLY A 59 -10.05 8.55 -0.73
CA GLY A 59 -9.62 9.91 -0.37
C GLY A 59 -8.15 10.04 0.03
N ILE A 60 -7.32 9.03 -0.26
CA ILE A 60 -5.88 9.06 -0.03
C ILE A 60 -5.19 9.53 -1.33
N GLU A 61 -4.99 10.84 -1.45
CA GLU A 61 -4.41 11.46 -2.66
C GLU A 61 -2.90 11.72 -2.56
N HIS A 62 -2.35 11.81 -1.34
CA HIS A 62 -0.92 12.06 -1.13
C HIS A 62 -0.03 10.85 -1.45
N ARG A 63 -0.62 9.67 -1.66
CA ARG A 63 0.09 8.47 -2.11
C ARG A 63 0.25 8.54 -3.62
N THR A 64 1.37 9.07 -4.09
CA THR A 64 1.66 9.15 -5.52
C THR A 64 2.71 8.13 -5.95
N TRP A 65 2.57 7.65 -7.18
CA TRP A 65 3.63 6.94 -7.88
C TRP A 65 4.69 7.96 -8.29
N SER A 66 5.80 8.04 -7.55
CA SER A 66 6.89 8.95 -7.90
C SER A 66 7.82 8.40 -8.99
N GLY A 67 7.53 7.24 -9.59
CA GLY A 67 8.41 6.54 -10.54
C GLY A 67 9.72 6.03 -9.95
N LYS A 68 10.12 6.53 -8.77
CA LYS A 68 11.26 6.06 -8.01
C LYS A 68 10.91 4.68 -7.47
N LYS A 69 11.71 3.68 -7.87
CA LYS A 69 11.56 2.27 -7.45
C LYS A 69 11.40 2.08 -5.93
N GLY A 70 11.82 3.07 -5.12
CA GLY A 70 11.70 3.09 -3.66
C GLY A 70 10.28 2.91 -3.10
N ASN A 71 9.21 3.39 -3.78
CA ASN A 71 7.84 3.18 -3.27
C ASN A 71 7.38 1.73 -3.45
N ILE A 72 7.75 1.06 -4.56
CA ILE A 72 7.50 -0.39 -4.73
C ILE A 72 8.30 -1.18 -3.72
N TYR A 73 9.60 -0.92 -3.56
CA TYR A 73 10.41 -1.70 -2.63
C TYR A 73 9.97 -1.49 -1.17
N LYS A 74 9.46 -0.30 -0.83
CA LYS A 74 8.87 -0.03 0.48
C LYS A 74 7.57 -0.78 0.69
N LEU A 75 6.67 -0.79 -0.31
CA LEU A 75 5.46 -1.63 -0.27
C LEU A 75 5.79 -3.12 -0.23
N HIS A 76 6.72 -3.56 -1.06
CA HIS A 76 7.21 -4.93 -1.10
C HIS A 76 7.79 -5.33 0.26
N GLY A 77 8.64 -4.50 0.86
CA GLY A 77 9.12 -4.69 2.23
C GLY A 77 7.99 -4.76 3.25
N MET A 78 7.01 -3.86 3.17
CA MET A 78 5.83 -3.87 4.05
C MET A 78 4.95 -5.13 3.87
N MET A 79 4.83 -5.62 2.65
CA MET A 79 4.00 -6.79 2.29
C MET A 79 4.76 -8.12 2.43
N LEU A 80 6.08 -8.09 2.63
CA LEU A 80 6.89 -9.25 3.03
C LEU A 80 7.02 -9.40 4.55
N ILE A 81 6.60 -8.42 5.34
CA ILE A 81 6.59 -8.50 6.81
C ILE A 81 5.49 -9.42 7.41
N PRO A 82 4.40 -9.86 6.74
CA PRO A 82 3.41 -10.70 7.39
C PRO A 82 3.81 -12.18 7.34
N SER A 83 4.90 -12.55 8.01
CA SER A 83 5.06 -13.91 8.56
C SER A 83 4.43 -14.04 9.95
N HIS A 84 3.86 -12.97 10.52
CA HIS A 84 3.27 -12.98 11.87
C HIS A 84 1.77 -12.64 11.93
N TYR A 85 1.16 -12.22 10.81
CA TYR A 85 -0.29 -11.93 10.75
C TYR A 85 -1.06 -12.79 9.75
N ALA A 86 -0.37 -13.64 8.98
CA ALA A 86 -0.98 -14.55 8.01
C ALA A 86 -1.25 -15.97 8.57
N ILE A 87 -0.84 -16.26 9.80
CA ILE A 87 -1.08 -17.56 10.48
C ILE A 87 -1.95 -17.30 11.71
N GLN A 88 -3.18 -16.82 11.51
CA GLN A 88 -4.21 -16.91 12.55
C GLN A 88 -5.65 -16.90 12.00
N MET A 89 -5.81 -17.38 10.77
CA MET A 89 -7.13 -17.74 10.21
C MET A 89 -7.14 -19.24 9.97
#